data_AF-A0AAW6MEG7-F1
#
_entry.id   AF-A0AAW6MEG7-F1
#
_cell.length_a   1.000
_cell.length_b   1.000
_cell.length_c   1.000
_cell.angle_alpha   90.00
_cell.angle_beta   90.00
_cell.angle_gamma   90.00
#
_symmetry.space_group_name_H-M   'P 1'
#
loop_
_entity.id
_entity.type
_entity.pdbx_description
1 polymer ?
#
loop_
_entity_poly.entity_id
_entity_poly.type
_entity_poly.pdbx_seq_one_letter_code
_entity_poly.pdbx_strand_id
1 'polypeptide(L)'
;IYFPMGRYGCYRLDCPKAVLGVLAGILVLAGVLSYTVGKDFLPPLDEGAIWIQVQLPPGISIERSKEMGAELRNKLGQFPEVSYARPIIGLPEHLKNPR
;
A
#
# COMPACT_ATOMS: atom_id res chain seq x y z
N ILE A 1 8.70 -39.12 21.81
CA ILE A 1 7.51 -38.29 22.13
C ILE A 1 6.30 -39.07 21.61
N TYR A 2 5.74 -39.93 22.47
CA TYR A 2 4.59 -40.77 22.15
C TYR A 2 3.34 -39.90 22.29
N PHE A 3 2.66 -39.60 21.17
CA PHE A 3 1.38 -38.90 21.18
C PHE A 3 0.28 -39.89 21.61
N PRO A 4 -0.51 -39.57 22.65
CA PRO A 4 -1.49 -40.50 23.19
C PRO A 4 -2.64 -40.72 22.22
N MET A 5 -2.79 -41.99 21.85
CA MET A 5 -3.91 -42.57 21.14
C MET A 5 -5.14 -42.55 22.08
N GLY A 6 -6.11 -41.66 21.84
CA GLY A 6 -7.35 -41.63 22.62
C GLY A 6 -8.37 -40.63 22.09
N ARG A 7 -9.53 -41.13 21.64
CA ARG A 7 -10.77 -40.40 21.25
C ARG A 7 -10.82 -39.80 19.85
N TYR A 8 -10.36 -40.58 18.90
CA TYR A 8 -10.34 -40.27 17.48
C TYR A 8 -11.22 -41.27 16.72
N GLY A 9 -12.43 -41.50 17.26
CA GLY A 9 -13.42 -42.41 16.73
C GLY A 9 -14.41 -41.68 15.85
N CYS A 10 -14.07 -41.53 14.57
CA CYS A 10 -14.96 -41.52 13.39
C CYS A 10 -14.31 -40.69 12.26
N TYR A 11 -13.19 -41.17 11.73
CA TYR A 11 -12.67 -40.76 10.42
C TYR A 11 -12.91 -41.86 9.38
N ARG A 12 -13.89 -42.73 9.65
CA ARG A 12 -14.23 -43.82 8.74
C ARG A 12 -15.10 -43.24 7.63
N LEU A 13 -14.83 -43.67 6.41
CA LEU A 13 -15.54 -43.42 5.16
C LEU A 13 -17.04 -43.84 5.18
N ASP A 14 -17.66 -43.96 6.36
CA ASP A 14 -19.00 -44.50 6.59
C ASP A 14 -20.08 -43.40 6.62
N CYS A 15 -19.69 -42.13 6.76
CA CYS A 15 -20.59 -40.98 6.77
C CYS A 15 -20.16 -39.94 5.72
N PRO A 16 -20.34 -40.22 4.41
CA PRO A 16 -19.90 -39.31 3.35
C PRO A 16 -20.50 -37.91 3.49
N LYS A 17 -21.71 -37.82 4.05
CA LYS A 17 -22.46 -36.59 4.30
C LYS A 17 -21.76 -35.65 5.30
N ALA A 18 -21.17 -36.22 6.37
CA ALA A 18 -20.49 -35.46 7.41
C ALA A 18 -19.14 -34.93 6.90
N VAL A 19 -18.40 -35.75 6.15
CA VAL A 19 -17.15 -35.37 5.51
C VAL A 19 -17.37 -34.29 4.44
N LEU A 20 -18.41 -34.44 3.60
CA LEU A 20 -18.83 -33.44 2.61
C LEU A 20 -19.23 -32.12 3.27
N GLY A 21 -19.96 -32.16 4.39
CA GLY A 21 -20.37 -30.96 5.13
C GLY A 21 -19.17 -30.18 5.70
N VAL A 22 -18.20 -30.89 6.28
CA VAL A 22 -16.97 -30.26 6.78
C VAL A 22 -16.14 -29.67 5.64
N LEU A 23 -16.00 -30.39 4.51
CA LEU A 23 -15.26 -29.90 3.35
C LEU A 23 -15.92 -28.65 2.75
N ALA A 24 -17.25 -28.66 2.59
CA ALA A 24 -18.01 -27.52 2.10
C ALA A 24 -17.89 -26.31 3.05
N GLY A 25 -17.94 -26.55 4.37
CA GLY A 25 -17.75 -25.50 5.37
C GLY A 25 -16.37 -24.83 5.28
N ILE A 26 -15.31 -25.62 5.12
CA ILE A 26 -13.93 -25.10 4.94
C ILE A 26 -13.84 -24.29 3.64
N LEU A 27 -14.48 -24.74 2.56
CA LEU A 27 -14.42 -24.10 1.25
C LEU A 27 -15.17 -22.75 1.24
N VAL A 28 -16.33 -22.69 1.88
CA VAL A 28 -17.08 -21.44 2.09
C VAL A 28 -16.28 -20.47 2.96
N LEU A 29 -15.70 -20.96 4.06
CA LEU A 29 -14.88 -20.13 4.94
C LEU A 29 -13.66 -19.55 4.19
N ALA A 30 -12.95 -20.37 3.42
CA ALA A 30 -11.83 -19.92 2.59
C ALA A 30 -12.27 -18.90 1.53
N GLY A 31 -13.44 -19.09 0.91
CA GLY A 31 -14.03 -18.14 -0.03
C GLY A 31 -14.35 -16.80 0.60
N VAL A 32 -14.96 -16.80 1.79
CA VAL A 32 -15.27 -15.58 2.56
C VAL A 32 -13.97 -14.86 2.95
N LEU A 33 -12.99 -15.57 3.51
CA LEU A 33 -11.70 -14.96 3.86
C LEU A 33 -11.01 -14.36 2.63
N SER A 34 -10.99 -15.08 1.51
CA SER A 34 -10.39 -14.59 0.25
C SER A 34 -11.11 -13.39 -0.35
N TYR A 35 -12.40 -13.21 -0.05
CA TYR A 35 -13.15 -12.01 -0.45
C TYR A 35 -12.88 -10.83 0.49
N THR A 36 -12.70 -11.09 1.79
CA THR A 36 -12.44 -10.04 2.78
C THR A 36 -10.99 -9.53 2.79
N VAL A 37 -10.03 -10.38 2.43
CA VAL A 37 -8.63 -9.97 2.31
C VAL A 37 -8.49 -9.15 1.04
N GLY A 38 -8.36 -7.83 1.22
CA GLY A 38 -8.07 -6.89 0.15
C GLY A 38 -6.88 -7.36 -0.66
N LYS A 39 -7.04 -7.39 -1.98
CA LYS A 39 -5.96 -7.73 -2.91
C LYS A 39 -5.08 -6.51 -3.11
N ASP A 40 -4.37 -6.10 -2.07
CA ASP A 40 -3.33 -5.10 -2.21
C ASP A 40 -2.10 -5.76 -2.83
N PHE A 41 -1.76 -5.33 -4.05
CA PHE A 41 -0.67 -5.92 -4.85
C PHE A 41 0.70 -5.77 -4.16
N LEU A 42 0.86 -4.72 -3.36
CA LEU A 42 2.04 -4.45 -2.55
C LEU A 42 1.56 -3.99 -1.18
N PRO A 43 2.16 -4.46 -0.06
CA PRO A 43 1.97 -3.80 1.22
C PRO A 43 2.36 -2.33 1.09
N PRO A 44 1.72 -1.40 1.83
CA PRO A 44 2.07 0.02 1.76
C PRO A 44 3.57 0.17 2.04
N LEU A 45 4.31 0.52 0.97
CA LEU A 45 5.75 0.65 1.01
C LEU A 45 6.05 2.05 1.54
N ASP A 46 6.36 2.14 2.82
CA ASP A 46 6.71 3.41 3.45
C ASP A 46 8.18 3.73 3.14
N GLU A 47 8.40 4.35 1.99
CA GLU A 47 9.73 4.76 1.52
C GLU A 47 10.23 6.03 2.24
N GLY A 48 9.46 6.59 3.19
CA GLY A 48 9.81 7.83 3.89
C GLY A 48 9.83 9.07 2.97
N ALA A 49 9.27 8.94 1.76
CA ALA A 49 9.19 9.99 0.76
C ALA A 49 7.76 10.14 0.25
N ILE A 50 7.32 11.38 0.07
CA ILE A 50 5.98 11.71 -0.44
C ILE A 50 6.16 12.46 -1.76
N TRP A 51 5.46 11.99 -2.80
CA TRP A 51 5.41 12.68 -4.08
C TRP A 51 4.15 13.53 -4.19
N ILE A 52 4.31 14.86 -4.31
CA ILE A 52 3.20 15.80 -4.42
C ILE A 52 3.22 16.42 -5.82
N GLN A 53 2.14 16.22 -6.57
CA GLN A 53 1.95 16.85 -7.87
C GLN A 53 1.01 18.05 -7.73
N VAL A 54 1.55 19.25 -7.97
CA VAL A 54 0.76 20.49 -7.97
C VAL A 54 0.50 20.92 -9.41
N GLN A 55 -0.77 21.16 -9.74
CA GLN A 55 -1.15 21.72 -11.02
C GLN A 55 -1.17 23.25 -10.92
N LEU A 56 -0.36 23.91 -11.75
CA LEU A 56 -0.35 25.37 -11.87
C LEU A 56 -1.26 25.77 -13.04
N PRO A 57 -1.86 26.99 -13.02
CA PRO A 57 -2.66 27.48 -14.14
C PRO A 57 -1.88 27.44 -15.48
N PRO A 58 -2.53 27.29 -16.63
CA PRO A 58 -1.84 27.38 -17.92
C PRO A 58 -1.46 28.83 -18.22
N GLY A 59 -0.26 29.07 -18.76
CA GLY A 59 0.20 30.42 -19.20
C GLY A 59 1.02 31.21 -18.17
N ILE A 60 1.41 30.60 -17.06
CA ILE A 60 2.33 31.20 -16.06
C ILE A 60 3.78 31.06 -16.51
N SER A 61 4.59 32.11 -16.25
CA SER A 61 6.03 32.08 -16.53
C SER A 61 6.78 31.03 -15.70
N ILE A 62 7.95 30.61 -16.19
CA ILE A 62 8.82 29.68 -15.48
C ILE A 62 9.30 30.28 -14.15
N GLU A 63 9.56 31.58 -14.13
CA GLU A 63 9.95 32.35 -12.94
C GLU A 63 8.87 32.28 -11.87
N ARG A 64 7.61 32.51 -12.26
CA ARG A 64 6.49 32.47 -11.32
C ARG A 64 6.21 31.05 -10.82
N SER A 65 6.48 30.03 -11.65
CA SER A 65 6.40 28.62 -11.23
C SER A 65 7.48 28.27 -10.19
N LYS A 66 8.68 28.85 -10.33
CA LYS A 66 9.76 28.74 -9.34
C LYS A 66 9.42 29.42 -8.02
N GLU A 67 8.85 30.61 -8.06
CA GLU A 67 8.39 31.31 -6.86
C GLU A 67 7.35 30.49 -6.09
N MET A 68 6.37 29.93 -6.80
CA MET A 68 5.35 29.06 -6.20
C MET A 68 5.96 27.78 -5.62
N GLY A 69 6.90 27.16 -6.33
CA GLY A 69 7.63 25.97 -5.83
C GLY A 69 8.48 26.27 -4.59
N ALA A 70 9.10 27.45 -4.52
CA ALA A 70 9.87 27.90 -3.36
C ALA A 70 8.97 28.21 -2.16
N GLU A 71 7.82 28.85 -2.38
CA GLU A 71 6.82 29.10 -1.33
C GLU A 71 6.30 27.79 -0.75
N LEU A 72 5.99 26.81 -1.61
CA LEU A 72 5.55 25.49 -1.19
C LEU A 72 6.65 24.77 -0.39
N ARG A 73 7.91 24.84 -0.83
CA ARG A 73 9.06 24.29 -0.09
C ARG A 73 9.19 24.90 1.29
N ASN A 74 9.05 26.22 1.40
CA ASN A 74 9.16 26.92 2.69
C ASN A 74 8.02 26.54 3.63
N LYS A 75 6.78 26.43 3.13
CA LYS A 75 5.63 25.97 3.92
C LYS A 75 5.79 24.53 4.37
N LEU A 76 6.27 23.64 3.50
CA LEU A 76 6.56 22.25 3.86
C LEU A 76 7.67 22.13 4.90
N GLY A 77 8.69 23.00 4.86
CA GLY A 77 9.75 23.05 5.86
C GLY A 77 9.33 23.57 7.25
N GLN A 78 8.09 24.09 7.40
CA GLN A 78 7.54 24.44 8.72
C GLN A 78 7.08 23.19 9.49
N PHE A 79 6.88 22.07 8.80
CA PHE A 79 6.50 20.81 9.41
C PHE A 79 7.77 20.05 9.85
N PRO A 80 7.89 19.69 11.14
CA PRO A 80 9.08 19.00 11.67
C PRO A 80 9.27 17.60 11.08
N GLU A 81 8.25 17.00 10.46
CA GLU A 81 8.28 15.70 9.81
C GLU A 81 9.01 15.73 8.45
N VAL A 82 9.17 16.91 7.84
CA VAL A 82 9.74 17.06 6.50
C VAL A 82 11.25 17.32 6.58
N SER A 83 12.06 16.30 6.31
CA SER A 83 13.53 16.42 6.29
C SER A 83 14.05 17.18 5.06
N TYR A 84 13.48 16.93 3.87
CA TYR A 84 13.92 17.54 2.63
C TYR A 84 12.78 17.65 1.61
N ALA A 85 12.64 18.81 0.97
CA ALA A 85 11.66 19.05 -0.09
C ALA A 85 12.35 19.61 -1.33
N ARG A 86 12.18 18.92 -2.49
CA ARG A 86 12.74 19.32 -3.78
C ARG A 86 11.62 19.61 -4.79
N PRO A 87 11.37 20.88 -5.16
CA PRO A 87 10.43 21.19 -6.23
C PRO A 87 11.06 20.85 -7.60
N ILE A 88 10.29 20.16 -8.45
CA ILE A 88 10.65 19.89 -9.85
C ILE A 88 9.68 20.69 -10.72
N ILE A 89 10.22 21.54 -11.58
CA ILE A 89 9.44 22.48 -12.39
C ILE A 89 9.76 22.21 -13.86
N GLY A 90 8.74 21.84 -14.64
CA GLY A 90 8.90 21.50 -16.05
C GLY A 90 9.67 20.19 -16.30
N LEU A 91 10.17 20.03 -17.54
CA LEU A 91 11.03 18.90 -17.94
C LEU A 91 12.35 18.95 -17.14
N PRO A 92 13.00 17.81 -16.82
CA PRO A 92 14.09 17.75 -15.82
C PRO A 92 15.42 18.39 -16.22
N GLU A 93 15.43 19.34 -17.16
CA GLU A 93 16.60 20.12 -17.57
C GLU A 93 17.22 20.94 -16.42
N HIS A 94 16.39 21.35 -15.44
CA HIS A 94 16.86 22.11 -14.27
C HIS A 94 17.69 21.28 -13.28
N LEU A 95 17.69 19.94 -13.36
CA LEU A 95 18.51 19.09 -12.50
C LEU A 95 20.02 19.12 -12.85
N LYS A 96 20.41 19.80 -13.94
CA LYS A 96 21.81 19.86 -14.40
C LYS A 96 22.69 20.86 -13.62
N ASN A 97 22.15 21.65 -12.70
CA ASN A 97 22.94 22.62 -11.94
C ASN A 97 22.59 22.58 -10.43
N PRO A 98 23.43 21.95 -9.58
CA PRO A 98 23.16 21.76 -8.15
C PRO A 98 23.64 22.91 -7.26
N ARG A 99 23.65 24.17 -7.73
CA ARG A 99 24.02 25.31 -6.88
C ARG A 99 22.90 25.74 -5.95
#